data_AF-A0A1G3KI96-F1
#
_entry.id   AF-A0A1G3KI96-F1
#
_cell.length_a   1.000
_cell.length_b   1.000
_cell.length_c   1.000
_cell.angle_alpha   90.00
_cell.angle_beta   90.00
_cell.angle_gamma   90.00
#
_symmetry.space_group_name_H-M   'P 1'
#
loop_
_entity.id
_entity.type
_entity.pdbx_description
1 polymer ?
#
loop_
_entity_poly.entity_id
_entity_poly.type
_entity_poly.pdbx_seq_one_letter_code
_entity_poly.pdbx_strand_id
1 'polypeptide(L)'
;MFFKGAPSQDEKQFIMREVLALIPPDSAETVRIVAQSIKTDELTYGPVFHAWAKPYGRLKARKILALAKPDPDVLHDLLEMRGEASKRRERFKFRTAAELQALPSQPSRIDGVFPAEGFAVVFGASGSAKSFLCTAAAAAIATGEHFFGHRSRPAPVLYIALEGEGGYRNRTRAWERHSNRPFPTDVRFSIEAFSLIDPQDVDDLASLCPPGVVIFIDTLNRAAPGADENSSKDMGAIIAGAKRLQRLTAGLIVLVAHSGKDAAKGLRGHSSLFAALDAAIYVERNGDARMWRIDKAKDGEDGKTHGFRLHSIVVGTDEDGIDVTSCVVVPDDAAAPRRDFKELTPNQHLGMSSFREAAGEHGVVDDGGTFVGVHVEAWRPKFYRNSTSDNDDTKRKNFNRARSDLVRDGYLTVENDLYRMGGAQGAVQNAVIAALLIAERDTGTTAGHSRDSPGALSGTGRDTTL
;
A
#
# COMPACT_ATOMS: atom_id res chain seq x y z
N MET A 1 -29.22 43.23 -35.69
CA MET A 1 -29.67 42.01 -36.41
C MET A 1 -28.99 40.85 -35.72
N PHE A 2 -29.66 39.87 -35.10
CA PHE A 2 -30.67 38.99 -35.68
C PHE A 2 -31.70 38.56 -34.63
N PHE A 3 -32.98 38.54 -35.01
CA PHE A 3 -33.98 37.67 -34.38
C PHE A 3 -33.49 36.22 -34.57
N LYS A 4 -33.06 35.54 -33.50
CA LYS A 4 -33.04 34.06 -33.54
C LYS A 4 -34.49 33.61 -33.53
N GLY A 5 -34.98 33.15 -34.67
CA GLY A 5 -36.29 32.49 -34.75
C GLY A 5 -36.36 31.33 -33.76
N ALA A 6 -37.57 30.95 -33.35
CA ALA A 6 -37.76 29.77 -32.51
C ALA A 6 -37.07 28.56 -33.16
N PRO A 7 -36.33 27.74 -32.40
CA PRO A 7 -35.58 26.61 -32.95
C PRO A 7 -36.51 25.67 -33.71
N SER A 8 -36.03 25.19 -34.85
CA SER A 8 -36.74 24.21 -35.68
C SER A 8 -37.01 22.91 -34.92
N GLN A 9 -37.97 22.10 -35.39
CA GLN A 9 -38.26 20.81 -34.75
C GLN A 9 -37.02 19.88 -34.72
N ASP A 10 -36.20 19.90 -35.78
CA ASP A 10 -34.99 19.09 -35.85
C ASP A 10 -33.93 19.53 -34.84
N GLU A 11 -33.73 20.84 -34.66
CA GLU A 11 -32.83 21.39 -33.64
C GLU A 11 -33.29 21.03 -32.22
N LYS A 12 -34.60 21.13 -31.95
CA LYS A 12 -35.19 20.71 -30.67
C LYS A 12 -34.96 19.22 -30.41
N GLN A 13 -35.22 18.37 -31.39
CA GLN A 13 -34.98 16.92 -31.28
C GLN A 13 -33.50 16.58 -31.08
N PHE A 14 -32.59 17.29 -31.75
CA PHE A 14 -31.15 17.11 -31.61
C PHE A 14 -30.70 17.41 -30.17
N ILE A 15 -31.10 18.56 -29.62
CA ILE A 15 -30.77 18.95 -28.23
C ILE A 15 -31.29 17.89 -27.24
N MET A 16 -32.53 17.43 -27.43
CA MET A 16 -33.12 16.40 -26.57
C MET A 16 -32.35 15.07 -26.64
N ARG A 17 -31.85 14.67 -27.82
CA ARG A 17 -31.00 13.47 -27.95
C ARG A 17 -29.70 13.59 -27.17
N GLU A 18 -29.07 14.76 -27.16
CA GLU A 18 -27.84 14.98 -26.38
C GLU A 18 -28.09 14.90 -24.88
N VAL A 19 -29.21 15.45 -24.39
CA VAL A 19 -29.61 15.34 -22.98
C VAL A 19 -29.83 13.87 -22.61
N LEU A 20 -30.62 13.14 -23.41
CA LEU A 20 -30.97 11.76 -23.14
C LEU A 20 -29.82 10.76 -23.36
N ALA A 21 -28.81 11.11 -24.16
CA ALA A 21 -27.61 10.27 -24.35
C ALA A 21 -26.80 10.10 -23.07
N LEU A 22 -26.95 11.00 -22.09
CA LEU A 22 -26.28 10.91 -20.79
C LEU A 22 -27.14 10.19 -19.75
N ILE A 23 -28.45 10.12 -19.93
CA ILE A 23 -29.38 9.57 -18.93
C ILE A 23 -29.80 8.15 -19.36
N PRO A 24 -29.43 7.07 -18.64
CA PRO A 24 -29.85 5.73 -19.01
C PRO A 24 -31.34 5.49 -18.72
N PRO A 25 -32.09 4.80 -19.60
CA PRO A 25 -33.48 4.39 -19.35
C PRO A 25 -33.52 3.07 -18.57
N ASP A 26 -32.96 3.04 -17.36
CA ASP A 26 -32.78 1.83 -16.54
C ASP A 26 -33.89 1.60 -15.51
N SER A 27 -34.66 2.63 -15.17
CA SER A 27 -35.72 2.56 -14.17
C SER A 27 -37.06 3.12 -14.66
N ALA A 28 -38.15 2.65 -14.04
CA ALA A 28 -39.49 3.16 -14.31
C ALA A 28 -39.65 4.64 -13.97
N GLU A 29 -38.91 5.10 -12.97
CA GLU A 29 -38.91 6.48 -12.49
C GLU A 29 -38.22 7.41 -13.49
N THR A 30 -37.00 7.07 -13.90
CA THR A 30 -36.26 7.81 -14.95
C THR A 30 -37.09 7.96 -16.23
N VAL A 31 -37.74 6.87 -16.67
CA VAL A 31 -38.58 6.89 -17.88
C VAL A 31 -39.85 7.73 -17.68
N ARG A 32 -40.42 7.78 -16.46
CA ARG A 32 -41.57 8.65 -16.14
C ARG A 32 -41.18 10.12 -16.14
N ILE A 33 -40.07 10.49 -15.50
CA ILE A 33 -39.53 11.86 -15.45
C ILE A 33 -39.35 12.37 -16.89
N VAL A 34 -38.66 11.60 -17.74
CA VAL A 34 -38.50 12.00 -19.16
C VAL A 34 -39.87 12.09 -19.86
N ALA A 35 -40.77 11.13 -19.67
CA ALA A 35 -42.09 11.16 -20.29
C ALA A 35 -42.96 12.37 -19.89
N GLN A 36 -42.89 12.79 -18.62
CA GLN A 36 -43.61 13.97 -18.12
C GLN A 36 -43.03 15.27 -18.71
N SER A 37 -41.71 15.37 -18.81
CA SER A 37 -41.04 16.56 -19.37
C SER A 37 -41.36 16.81 -20.85
N ILE A 38 -41.52 15.75 -21.65
CA ILE A 38 -41.76 15.87 -23.09
C ILE A 38 -43.25 15.99 -23.42
N LYS A 39 -44.13 15.83 -22.43
CA LYS A 39 -45.57 15.74 -22.64
C LYS A 39 -46.19 17.03 -23.16
N THR A 40 -45.55 18.17 -22.88
CA THR A 40 -45.94 19.50 -23.36
C THR A 40 -45.72 19.69 -24.87
N ASP A 41 -44.85 18.89 -25.51
CA ASP A 41 -44.55 18.94 -26.94
C ASP A 41 -44.28 17.51 -27.47
N GLU A 42 -45.25 16.61 -27.24
CA GLU A 42 -45.13 15.18 -27.57
C GLU A 42 -44.95 14.92 -29.08
N LEU A 43 -45.53 15.77 -29.93
CA LEU A 43 -45.37 15.68 -31.39
C LEU A 43 -43.90 15.86 -31.81
N THR A 44 -43.18 16.78 -31.16
CA THR A 44 -41.78 17.04 -31.46
C THR A 44 -40.86 16.00 -30.81
N TYR A 45 -41.07 15.65 -29.54
CA TYR A 45 -40.11 14.84 -28.77
C TYR A 45 -40.45 13.34 -28.66
N GLY A 46 -41.68 12.93 -28.98
CA GLY A 46 -42.14 11.54 -28.90
C GLY A 46 -41.26 10.53 -29.66
N PRO A 47 -40.83 10.82 -30.90
CA PRO A 47 -39.91 9.94 -31.63
C PRO A 47 -38.57 9.75 -30.92
N VAL A 48 -38.02 10.82 -30.33
CA VAL A 48 -36.75 10.82 -29.59
C VAL A 48 -36.88 9.97 -28.31
N PHE A 49 -37.97 10.15 -27.56
CA PHE A 49 -38.25 9.37 -26.37
C PHE A 49 -38.39 7.87 -26.67
N HIS A 50 -39.13 7.49 -27.72
CA HIS A 50 -39.30 6.09 -28.06
C HIS A 50 -38.01 5.40 -28.53
N ALA A 51 -37.15 6.13 -29.22
CA ALA A 51 -35.82 5.64 -29.60
C ALA A 51 -34.94 5.43 -28.37
N TRP A 52 -34.89 6.43 -27.48
CA TRP A 52 -34.13 6.39 -26.24
C TRP A 52 -34.61 5.29 -25.28
N ALA A 53 -35.91 5.18 -25.01
CA ALA A 53 -36.49 4.23 -24.06
C ALA A 53 -36.57 2.78 -24.57
N LYS A 54 -36.03 2.48 -25.76
CA LYS A 54 -36.04 1.14 -26.36
C LYS A 54 -35.43 0.06 -25.44
N PRO A 55 -34.29 0.29 -24.73
CA PRO A 55 -33.71 -0.69 -23.81
C PRO A 55 -34.60 -1.03 -22.62
N TYR A 56 -35.38 -0.08 -22.12
CA TYR A 56 -36.33 -0.29 -21.02
C TYR A 56 -37.52 -1.18 -21.40
N GLY A 57 -37.88 -1.17 -22.69
CA GLY A 57 -38.97 -1.96 -23.26
C GLY A 57 -40.06 -1.10 -23.89
N ARG A 58 -40.23 -1.24 -25.21
CA ARG A 58 -41.12 -0.42 -26.05
C ARG A 58 -42.56 -0.31 -25.54
N LEU A 59 -43.18 -1.44 -25.16
CA LEU A 59 -44.58 -1.44 -24.70
C LEU A 59 -44.74 -0.75 -23.34
N LYS A 60 -43.79 -0.96 -22.42
CA LYS A 60 -43.78 -0.33 -21.10
C LYS A 60 -43.58 1.19 -21.23
N ALA A 61 -42.62 1.62 -22.03
CA ALA A 61 -42.35 3.04 -22.28
C ALA A 61 -43.53 3.75 -22.95
N ARG A 62 -44.18 3.12 -23.94
CA ARG A 62 -45.41 3.66 -24.56
C ARG A 62 -46.54 3.83 -23.55
N LYS A 63 -46.74 2.84 -22.67
CA LYS A 63 -47.76 2.93 -21.61
C LYS A 63 -47.45 4.06 -20.62
N ILE A 64 -46.18 4.24 -20.24
CA ILE A 64 -45.74 5.33 -19.37
C ILE A 64 -45.99 6.69 -20.03
N LEU A 65 -45.60 6.88 -21.29
CA LEU A 65 -45.82 8.15 -22.00
C LEU A 65 -47.31 8.47 -22.18
N ALA A 66 -48.14 7.46 -22.47
CA ALA A 66 -49.58 7.64 -22.62
C ALA A 66 -50.26 8.09 -21.31
N LEU A 67 -49.75 7.62 -20.16
CA LEU A 67 -50.30 7.92 -18.83
C LEU A 67 -49.64 9.13 -18.15
N ALA A 68 -48.51 9.61 -18.67
CA ALA A 68 -47.78 10.75 -18.09
C ALA A 68 -48.62 12.04 -18.20
N LYS A 69 -48.67 12.80 -17.12
CA LYS A 69 -49.22 14.17 -17.11
C LYS A 69 -48.08 15.16 -17.36
N PRO A 70 -48.30 16.24 -18.12
CA PRO A 70 -47.29 17.27 -18.30
C PRO A 70 -46.95 17.91 -16.96
N ASP A 71 -45.66 18.02 -16.68
CA ASP A 71 -45.16 18.62 -15.45
C ASP A 71 -43.97 19.52 -15.82
N PRO A 72 -44.14 20.86 -15.70
CA PRO A 72 -43.12 21.82 -16.10
C PRO A 72 -41.89 21.84 -15.18
N ASP A 73 -41.99 21.37 -13.94
CA ASP A 73 -40.88 21.37 -12.98
C ASP A 73 -39.91 20.20 -13.21
N VAL A 74 -40.37 19.14 -13.87
CA VAL A 74 -39.58 17.94 -14.21
C VAL A 74 -38.43 18.23 -15.20
N LEU A 75 -38.47 19.39 -15.87
CA LEU A 75 -37.32 19.86 -16.66
C LEU A 75 -36.09 20.13 -15.78
N HIS A 76 -36.30 20.57 -14.53
CA HIS A 76 -35.22 20.75 -13.56
C HIS A 76 -34.59 19.41 -13.17
N ASP A 77 -35.42 18.43 -12.80
CA ASP A 77 -34.99 17.08 -12.46
C ASP A 77 -34.16 16.45 -13.61
N LEU A 78 -34.57 16.66 -14.87
CA LEU A 78 -33.80 16.18 -16.02
C LEU A 78 -32.44 16.87 -16.18
N LEU A 79 -32.36 18.16 -15.88
CA LEU A 79 -31.10 18.89 -15.92
C LEU A 79 -30.16 18.45 -14.79
N GLU A 80 -30.69 18.17 -13.60
CA GLU A 80 -29.94 17.60 -12.48
C GLU A 80 -29.43 16.19 -12.82
N MET A 81 -30.30 15.31 -13.30
CA MET A 81 -29.94 13.96 -13.75
C MET A 81 -28.85 13.99 -14.84
N ARG A 82 -28.96 14.91 -15.79
CA ARG A 82 -27.92 15.15 -16.81
C ARG A 82 -26.62 15.58 -16.15
N GLY A 83 -26.66 16.51 -15.19
CA GLY A 83 -25.49 17.00 -14.46
C GLY A 83 -24.77 15.88 -13.70
N GLU A 84 -25.51 15.04 -13.00
CA GLU A 84 -24.96 13.87 -12.31
C GLU A 84 -24.37 12.83 -13.27
N ALA A 85 -25.07 12.55 -14.37
CA ALA A 85 -24.59 11.61 -15.37
C ALA A 85 -23.34 12.11 -16.08
N SER A 86 -23.26 13.42 -16.38
CA SER A 86 -22.06 14.05 -16.92
C SER A 86 -20.88 13.91 -15.96
N LYS A 87 -21.07 14.20 -14.67
CA LYS A 87 -20.05 14.00 -13.62
C LYS A 87 -19.59 12.54 -13.54
N ARG A 88 -20.50 11.57 -13.65
CA ARG A 88 -20.17 10.13 -13.70
C ARG A 88 -19.31 9.77 -14.91
N ARG A 89 -19.58 10.37 -16.08
CA ARG A 89 -18.82 10.14 -17.32
C ARG A 89 -17.42 10.76 -17.26
N GLU A 90 -17.30 11.96 -16.71
CA GLU A 90 -16.02 12.67 -16.52
C GLU A 90 -15.12 12.04 -15.45
N ARG A 91 -15.63 11.10 -14.65
CA ARG A 91 -14.87 10.38 -13.62
C ARG A 91 -13.66 9.63 -14.19
N PHE A 92 -13.76 9.07 -15.38
CA PHE A 92 -12.69 8.28 -15.98
C PHE A 92 -11.93 9.13 -17.00
N LYS A 93 -10.77 9.65 -16.58
CA LYS A 93 -9.82 10.32 -17.48
C LYS A 93 -8.83 9.30 -18.03
N PHE A 94 -9.02 8.92 -19.28
CA PHE A 94 -8.04 8.11 -20.01
C PHE A 94 -6.87 9.00 -20.41
N ARG A 95 -5.64 8.50 -20.18
CA ARG A 95 -4.40 9.18 -20.58
C ARG A 95 -3.62 8.24 -21.48
N THR A 96 -3.00 8.80 -22.51
CA THR A 96 -1.98 8.13 -23.31
C THR A 96 -0.69 7.93 -22.50
N ALA A 97 0.21 7.05 -22.96
CA ALA A 97 1.50 6.86 -22.31
C ALA A 97 2.33 8.15 -22.23
N ALA A 98 2.28 8.99 -23.27
CA ALA A 98 2.97 10.29 -23.29
C ALA A 98 2.37 11.27 -22.26
N GLU A 99 1.04 11.33 -22.15
CA GLU A 99 0.37 12.13 -21.12
C GLU A 99 0.66 11.62 -19.70
N LEU A 100 0.82 10.31 -19.53
CA LEU A 100 1.21 9.71 -18.24
C LEU A 100 2.65 10.06 -17.87
N GLN A 101 3.58 10.02 -18.83
CA GLN A 101 4.99 10.39 -18.63
C GLN A 101 5.18 11.89 -18.36
N ALA A 102 4.28 12.73 -18.89
CA ALA A 102 4.28 14.16 -18.66
C ALA A 102 3.65 14.55 -17.30
N LEU A 103 3.06 13.61 -16.54
CA LEU A 103 2.57 13.91 -15.21
C LEU A 103 3.74 14.23 -14.27
N PRO A 104 3.59 15.23 -13.38
CA PRO A 104 4.58 15.48 -12.36
C PRO A 104 4.75 14.21 -11.49
N SER A 105 5.99 13.91 -11.11
CA SER A 105 6.28 12.84 -10.16
C SER A 105 5.44 13.03 -8.91
N GLN A 106 4.82 11.96 -8.40
CA GLN A 106 4.06 11.99 -7.16
C GLN A 106 4.96 12.55 -6.04
N PRO A 107 4.64 13.72 -5.47
CA PRO A 107 5.46 14.27 -4.41
C PRO A 107 5.35 13.37 -3.16
N SER A 108 6.35 13.42 -2.28
CA SER A 108 6.33 12.81 -0.94
C SER A 108 6.00 13.88 0.11
N ARG A 109 5.37 13.52 1.23
CA ARG A 109 5.32 14.38 2.43
C ARG A 109 6.64 14.34 3.19
N ILE A 110 7.21 13.15 3.31
CA ILE A 110 8.56 12.92 3.83
C ILE A 110 9.25 12.00 2.84
N ASP A 111 10.37 12.44 2.26
CA ASP A 111 11.10 11.69 1.24
C ASP A 111 11.40 10.27 1.71
N GLY A 112 11.04 9.27 0.89
CA GLY A 112 11.22 7.85 1.20
C GLY A 112 10.31 7.28 2.31
N VAL A 113 9.61 8.11 3.09
CA VAL A 113 8.82 7.65 4.26
C VAL A 113 7.32 7.72 4.01
N PHE A 114 6.82 8.88 3.57
CA PHE A 114 5.39 9.12 3.38
C PHE A 114 5.11 9.77 2.01
N PRO A 115 4.17 9.23 1.21
CA PRO A 115 3.76 9.86 -0.04
C PRO A 115 2.94 11.13 0.22
N ALA A 116 2.82 12.04 -0.75
CA ALA A 116 2.00 13.26 -0.61
C ALA A 116 0.52 12.96 -0.39
N GLU A 117 0.04 11.93 -1.08
CA GLU A 117 -1.32 11.42 -1.01
C GLU A 117 -1.26 9.90 -0.89
N GLY A 118 -2.17 9.31 -0.12
CA GLY A 118 -2.25 7.85 -0.02
C GLY A 118 -2.67 7.36 1.35
N PHE A 119 -2.46 6.07 1.57
CA PHE A 119 -2.82 5.38 2.80
C PHE A 119 -1.60 4.68 3.40
N ALA A 120 -1.24 5.06 4.62
CA ALA A 120 -0.10 4.53 5.34
C ALA A 120 -0.47 4.00 6.73
N VAL A 121 0.39 3.12 7.26
CA VAL A 121 0.28 2.63 8.64
C VAL A 121 1.63 2.73 9.34
N VAL A 122 1.62 3.23 10.58
CA VAL A 122 2.72 3.11 11.54
C VAL A 122 2.35 2.05 12.55
N PHE A 123 3.10 0.95 12.61
CA PHE A 123 2.75 -0.22 13.43
C PHE A 123 3.90 -0.75 14.27
N GLY A 124 3.56 -1.50 15.32
CA GLY A 124 4.54 -2.07 16.25
C GLY A 124 3.93 -2.42 17.60
N ALA A 125 4.71 -3.08 18.45
CA ALA A 125 4.25 -3.51 19.77
C ALA A 125 3.73 -2.33 20.63
N SER A 126 2.88 -2.63 21.61
CA SER A 126 2.51 -1.62 22.61
C SER A 126 3.77 -1.09 23.31
N GLY A 127 3.79 0.21 23.62
CA GLY A 127 4.96 0.86 24.23
C GLY A 127 6.18 1.09 23.31
N SER A 128 6.09 0.78 22.01
CA SER A 128 7.19 1.06 21.05
C SER A 128 7.37 2.54 20.68
N ALA A 129 6.53 3.43 21.24
CA ALA A 129 6.55 4.88 21.04
C ALA A 129 6.10 5.38 19.65
N LYS A 130 5.23 4.63 18.96
CA LYS A 130 4.60 5.07 17.70
C LYS A 130 4.02 6.47 17.78
N SER A 131 3.20 6.76 18.79
CA SER A 131 2.57 8.08 18.95
C SER A 131 3.58 9.22 19.09
N PHE A 132 4.72 8.98 19.74
CA PHE A 132 5.81 9.97 19.82
C PHE A 132 6.47 10.17 18.46
N LEU A 133 6.73 9.09 17.72
CA LEU A 133 7.28 9.15 16.36
C LEU A 133 6.32 9.87 15.40
N CYS A 134 5.03 9.56 15.45
CA CYS A 134 3.98 10.23 14.65
C CYS A 134 3.86 11.72 15.01
N THR A 135 3.96 12.08 16.30
CA THR A 135 3.96 13.49 16.72
C THR A 135 5.18 14.24 16.16
N ALA A 136 6.36 13.61 16.16
CA ALA A 136 7.56 14.19 15.56
C ALA A 136 7.43 14.33 14.04
N ALA A 137 6.88 13.33 13.36
CA ALA A 137 6.59 13.39 11.93
C ALA A 137 5.56 14.50 11.60
N ALA A 138 4.51 14.63 12.39
CA ALA A 138 3.51 15.70 12.25
C ALA A 138 4.15 17.09 12.36
N ALA A 139 5.00 17.32 13.36
CA ALA A 139 5.71 18.58 13.52
C ALA A 139 6.70 18.84 12.36
N ALA A 140 7.43 17.82 11.91
CA ALA A 140 8.35 17.93 10.78
C ALA A 140 7.62 18.24 9.46
N ILE A 141 6.47 17.60 9.22
CA ILE A 141 5.61 17.89 8.06
C ILE A 141 5.10 19.32 8.14
N ALA A 142 4.55 19.76 9.27
CA ALA A 142 4.01 21.11 9.40
C ALA A 142 5.07 22.20 9.20
N THR A 143 6.29 21.98 9.71
CA THR A 143 7.39 22.95 9.62
C THR A 143 8.22 22.85 8.34
N GLY A 144 8.15 21.73 7.63
CA GLY A 144 9.06 21.41 6.52
C GLY A 144 10.47 21.00 6.96
N GLU A 145 10.68 20.72 8.24
CA GLU A 145 11.97 20.31 8.77
C GLU A 145 12.33 18.87 8.41
N HIS A 146 13.61 18.55 8.44
CA HIS A 146 14.07 17.20 8.16
C HIS A 146 13.61 16.23 9.25
N PHE A 147 13.00 15.12 8.83
CA PHE A 147 12.64 14.01 9.69
C PHE A 147 13.70 12.91 9.54
N PHE A 148 14.57 12.72 10.54
CA PHE A 148 15.67 11.73 10.47
C PHE A 148 16.55 11.88 9.21
N GLY A 149 16.83 13.13 8.82
CA GLY A 149 17.60 13.44 7.61
C GLY A 149 16.79 13.38 6.31
N HIS A 150 15.54 12.91 6.34
CA HIS A 150 14.62 12.94 5.20
C HIS A 150 13.96 14.29 5.08
N ARG A 151 13.92 14.85 3.87
CA ARG A 151 13.27 16.14 3.62
C ARG A 151 11.76 16.02 3.76
N SER A 152 11.16 16.95 4.49
CA SER A 152 9.71 17.09 4.60
C SER A 152 9.20 18.21 3.72
N ARG A 153 7.97 18.08 3.21
CA ARG A 153 7.26 19.14 2.48
C ARG A 153 6.10 19.67 3.34
N PRO A 154 6.04 20.98 3.63
CA PRO A 154 4.95 21.60 4.38
C PRO A 154 3.56 21.19 3.90
N ALA A 155 2.71 20.79 4.84
CA ALA A 155 1.29 20.49 4.62
C ALA A 155 0.51 20.68 5.93
N PRO A 156 -0.78 21.02 5.86
CA PRO A 156 -1.63 21.00 7.05
C PRO A 156 -1.70 19.58 7.62
N VAL A 157 -1.69 19.46 8.95
CA VAL A 157 -1.73 18.18 9.65
C VAL A 157 -2.91 18.16 10.62
N LEU A 158 -3.69 17.09 10.59
CA LEU A 158 -4.68 16.78 11.60
C LEU A 158 -4.24 15.52 12.35
N TYR A 159 -4.20 15.58 13.67
CA TYR A 159 -3.87 14.46 14.53
C TYR A 159 -5.10 14.09 15.36
N ILE A 160 -5.69 12.94 15.05
CA ILE A 160 -6.85 12.38 15.76
C ILE A 160 -6.33 11.44 16.84
N ALA A 161 -6.36 11.92 18.07
CA ALA A 161 -5.86 11.25 19.26
C ALA A 161 -7.01 10.57 20.00
N LEU A 162 -7.28 9.31 19.66
CA LEU A 162 -8.36 8.49 20.23
C LEU A 162 -7.92 7.65 21.44
N GLU A 163 -6.66 7.78 21.85
CA GLU A 163 -6.10 7.15 23.03
C GLU A 163 -5.07 8.07 23.71
N GLY A 164 -5.06 8.08 25.04
CA GLY A 164 -4.06 8.83 25.80
C GLY A 164 -4.17 10.34 25.59
N GLU A 165 -5.40 10.85 25.51
CA GLU A 165 -5.77 12.26 25.26
C GLU A 165 -4.97 13.25 26.12
N GLY A 166 -4.89 13.01 27.43
CA GLY A 166 -4.11 13.84 28.36
C GLY A 166 -2.59 13.85 28.09
N GLY A 167 -2.07 12.82 27.42
CA GLY A 167 -0.66 12.71 27.06
C GLY A 167 -0.22 13.66 25.95
N TYR A 168 -1.12 14.03 25.03
CA TYR A 168 -0.75 14.87 23.88
C TYR A 168 -0.41 16.30 24.27
N ARG A 169 -1.11 16.87 25.27
CA ARG A 169 -0.75 18.16 25.86
C ARG A 169 0.68 18.16 26.39
N ASN A 170 1.10 17.09 27.06
CA ASN A 170 2.45 17.00 27.60
C ASN A 170 3.48 16.72 26.48
N ARG A 171 3.12 16.00 25.41
CA ARG A 171 3.98 15.80 24.23
C ARG A 171 4.26 17.11 23.49
N THR A 172 3.25 17.94 23.25
CA THR A 172 3.45 19.23 22.59
C THR A 172 4.32 20.15 23.45
N ARG A 173 4.06 20.24 24.75
CA ARG A 173 4.91 21.00 25.70
C ARG A 173 6.35 20.51 25.75
N ALA A 174 6.58 19.20 25.75
CA ALA A 174 7.92 18.65 25.72
C ALA A 174 8.65 19.04 24.43
N TRP A 175 7.95 18.98 23.29
CA TRP A 175 8.49 19.42 22.01
C TRP A 175 8.81 20.92 22.01
N GLU A 176 7.94 21.77 22.57
CA GLU A 176 8.14 23.21 22.67
C GLU A 176 9.38 23.56 23.50
N ARG A 177 9.51 22.93 24.68
CA ARG A 177 10.66 23.11 25.56
C ARG A 177 11.95 22.61 24.92
N HIS A 178 11.91 21.48 24.21
CA HIS A 178 13.08 20.93 23.54
C HIS A 178 13.52 21.78 22.33
N SER A 179 12.56 22.25 21.54
CA SER A 179 12.82 23.03 20.31
C SER A 179 12.97 24.52 20.59
N ASN A 180 12.73 24.96 21.82
CA ASN A 180 12.70 26.35 22.26
C ASN A 180 11.82 27.28 21.40
N ARG A 181 10.64 26.78 21.00
CA ARG A 181 9.65 27.51 20.18
C ARG A 181 8.25 26.89 20.31
N PRO A 182 7.17 27.62 19.96
CA PRO A 182 5.80 27.10 20.02
C PRO A 182 5.59 25.90 19.08
N PHE A 183 4.69 24.99 19.46
CA PHE A 183 4.33 23.85 18.62
C PHE A 183 3.66 24.36 17.33
N PRO A 184 3.94 23.76 16.16
CA PRO A 184 3.46 24.30 14.88
C PRO A 184 1.93 24.34 14.83
N THR A 185 1.36 25.52 14.54
CA THR A 185 -0.09 25.74 14.50
C THR A 185 -0.78 25.04 13.33
N ASP A 186 -0.02 24.65 12.31
CA ASP A 186 -0.51 23.84 11.18
C ASP A 186 -0.75 22.38 11.56
N VAL A 187 -0.35 21.95 12.77
CA VAL A 187 -0.80 20.71 13.39
C VAL A 187 -1.99 21.00 14.29
N ARG A 188 -3.16 20.50 13.90
CA ARG A 188 -4.37 20.52 14.73
C ARG A 188 -4.60 19.16 15.36
N PHE A 189 -5.15 19.15 16.57
CA PHE A 189 -5.48 17.92 17.29
C PHE A 189 -6.99 17.80 17.46
N SER A 190 -7.52 16.59 17.31
CA SER A 190 -8.87 16.22 17.74
C SER A 190 -8.75 15.09 18.76
N ILE A 191 -9.48 15.21 19.86
CA ILE A 191 -9.65 14.16 20.89
C ILE A 191 -11.09 13.63 20.92
N GLU A 192 -11.92 14.05 19.96
CA GLU A 192 -13.31 13.62 19.86
C GLU A 192 -13.39 12.18 19.31
N ALA A 193 -14.49 11.50 19.64
CA ALA A 193 -14.77 10.18 19.08
C ALA A 193 -14.86 10.24 17.55
N PHE A 194 -14.31 9.20 16.90
CA PHE A 194 -14.30 9.10 15.44
C PHE A 194 -14.28 7.64 15.00
N SER A 195 -15.09 7.31 13.98
CA SER A 195 -15.18 5.97 13.40
C SER A 195 -14.88 5.98 11.89
N LEU A 196 -13.81 5.28 11.49
CA LEU A 196 -13.46 5.04 10.08
C LEU A 196 -14.45 4.12 9.37
N ILE A 197 -15.21 3.32 10.12
CA ILE A 197 -16.20 2.40 9.55
C ILE A 197 -17.60 3.03 9.45
N ASP A 198 -17.77 4.25 9.97
CA ASP A 198 -18.96 5.05 9.78
C ASP A 198 -18.74 6.01 8.58
N PRO A 199 -19.50 5.87 7.47
CA PRO A 199 -19.37 6.75 6.32
C PRO A 199 -19.64 8.22 6.64
N GLN A 200 -20.54 8.51 7.59
CA GLN A 200 -20.91 9.88 7.95
C GLN A 200 -19.78 10.58 8.70
N ASP A 201 -19.18 9.93 9.70
CA ASP A 201 -17.99 10.46 10.39
C ASP A 201 -16.86 10.79 9.39
N VAL A 202 -16.64 9.90 8.42
CA VAL A 202 -15.64 10.10 7.36
C VAL A 202 -15.97 11.32 6.49
N ASP A 203 -17.24 11.51 6.12
CA ASP A 203 -17.70 12.66 5.34
C ASP A 203 -17.58 13.98 6.12
N ASP A 204 -18.07 13.99 7.35
CA ASP A 204 -18.07 15.16 8.22
C ASP A 204 -16.63 15.61 8.51
N LEU A 205 -15.74 14.67 8.88
CA LEU A 205 -14.33 14.96 9.09
C LEU A 205 -13.66 15.51 7.83
N ALA A 206 -13.92 14.90 6.66
CA ALA A 206 -13.35 15.34 5.40
C ALA A 206 -13.78 16.77 5.04
N SER A 207 -15.02 17.14 5.33
CA SER A 207 -15.56 18.48 5.04
C SER A 207 -14.88 19.60 5.84
N LEU A 208 -14.31 19.27 7.00
CA LEU A 208 -13.57 20.20 7.86
C LEU A 208 -12.09 20.32 7.48
N CYS A 209 -11.60 19.44 6.61
CA CYS A 209 -10.19 19.35 6.27
C CYS A 209 -9.85 20.10 4.97
N PRO A 210 -8.73 20.85 4.93
CA PRO A 210 -8.25 21.42 3.68
C PRO A 210 -7.69 20.32 2.74
N PRO A 211 -7.70 20.55 1.41
CA PRO A 211 -7.05 19.64 0.46
C PRO A 211 -5.57 19.43 0.78
N GLY A 212 -5.07 18.20 0.62
CA GLY A 212 -3.67 17.86 0.86
C GLY A 212 -3.29 17.62 2.33
N VAL A 213 -4.26 17.61 3.25
CA VAL A 213 -4.02 17.37 4.68
C VAL A 213 -3.38 16.00 4.94
N VAL A 214 -2.51 15.94 5.93
CA VAL A 214 -2.02 14.68 6.51
C VAL A 214 -2.80 14.40 7.77
N ILE A 215 -3.54 13.28 7.79
CA ILE A 215 -4.38 12.87 8.93
C ILE A 215 -3.74 11.69 9.63
N PHE A 216 -3.21 11.89 10.82
CA PHE A 216 -2.79 10.81 11.72
C PHE A 216 -3.99 10.37 12.56
N ILE A 217 -4.23 9.06 12.64
CA ILE A 217 -5.33 8.46 13.40
C ILE A 217 -4.71 7.47 14.38
N ASP A 218 -4.73 7.83 15.66
CA ASP A 218 -4.05 7.11 16.73
C ASP A 218 -5.04 6.69 17.82
N THR A 219 -5.51 5.44 17.90
CA THR A 219 -5.09 4.23 17.14
C THR A 219 -6.18 3.70 16.20
N LEU A 220 -5.78 2.82 15.27
CA LEU A 220 -6.68 2.06 14.37
C LEU A 220 -7.81 1.37 15.15
N ASN A 221 -7.47 0.72 16.27
CA ASN A 221 -8.43 -0.04 17.08
C ASN A 221 -9.55 0.86 17.62
N ARG A 222 -9.19 2.07 18.07
CA ARG A 222 -10.16 3.06 18.57
C ARG A 222 -10.94 3.74 17.46
N ALA A 223 -10.34 3.87 16.27
CA ALA A 223 -11.00 4.41 15.09
C ALA A 223 -11.97 3.44 14.42
N ALA A 224 -12.10 2.20 14.89
CA ALA A 224 -13.00 1.20 14.32
C ALA A 224 -13.75 0.46 15.44
N PRO A 225 -14.60 1.16 16.21
CA PRO A 225 -15.28 0.56 17.35
C PRO A 225 -16.13 -0.64 16.93
N GLY A 226 -15.91 -1.78 17.57
CA GLY A 226 -16.62 -3.03 17.28
C GLY A 226 -16.13 -3.82 16.07
N ALA A 227 -15.09 -3.35 15.36
CA ALA A 227 -14.45 -4.11 14.29
C ALA A 227 -13.56 -5.23 14.86
N ASP A 228 -13.63 -6.42 14.26
CA ASP A 228 -12.65 -7.48 14.49
C ASP A 228 -11.48 -7.32 13.50
N GLU A 229 -10.28 -7.00 14.00
CA GLU A 229 -9.08 -6.86 13.16
C GLU A 229 -8.69 -8.16 12.43
N ASN A 230 -9.23 -9.31 12.84
CA ASN A 230 -9.04 -10.60 12.18
C ASN A 230 -10.11 -10.87 11.10
N SER A 231 -11.19 -10.10 11.07
CA SER A 231 -12.27 -10.22 10.09
C SER A 231 -11.88 -9.50 8.79
N SER A 232 -11.84 -10.26 7.69
CA SER A 232 -11.59 -9.68 6.36
C SER A 232 -12.65 -8.65 5.97
N LYS A 233 -13.88 -8.82 6.44
CA LYS A 233 -14.99 -7.88 6.20
C LYS A 233 -14.73 -6.55 6.88
N ASP A 234 -14.35 -6.58 8.16
CA ASP A 234 -14.19 -5.36 8.96
C ASP A 234 -12.92 -4.61 8.57
N MET A 235 -11.83 -5.34 8.30
CA MET A 235 -10.63 -4.74 7.69
C MET A 235 -10.92 -4.14 6.32
N GLY A 236 -11.81 -4.76 5.53
CA GLY A 236 -12.30 -4.20 4.28
C GLY A 236 -13.02 -2.86 4.47
N ALA A 237 -13.86 -2.75 5.51
CA ALA A 237 -14.55 -1.50 5.86
C ALA A 237 -13.56 -0.40 6.30
N ILE A 238 -12.57 -0.73 7.14
CA ILE A 238 -11.52 0.19 7.57
C ILE A 238 -10.72 0.73 6.38
N ILE A 239 -10.28 -0.17 5.48
CA ILE A 239 -9.55 0.21 4.26
C ILE A 239 -10.43 1.09 3.37
N ALA A 240 -11.71 0.76 3.23
CA ALA A 240 -12.65 1.53 2.42
C ALA A 240 -12.85 2.95 2.98
N GLY A 241 -13.04 3.08 4.30
CA GLY A 241 -13.17 4.35 5.01
C GLY A 241 -11.92 5.21 4.88
N ALA A 242 -10.73 4.64 5.17
CA ALA A 242 -9.46 5.35 5.04
C ALA A 242 -9.20 5.82 3.60
N LYS A 243 -9.44 4.96 2.60
CA LYS A 243 -9.31 5.34 1.18
C LYS A 243 -10.35 6.38 0.76
N ARG A 244 -11.53 6.39 1.38
CA ARG A 244 -12.57 7.39 1.09
C ARG A 244 -12.16 8.74 1.65
N LEU A 245 -11.69 8.80 2.89
CA LEU A 245 -11.14 10.00 3.52
C LEU A 245 -9.95 10.54 2.72
N GLN A 246 -9.03 9.66 2.31
CA GLN A 246 -7.91 9.98 1.43
C GLN A 246 -8.36 10.65 0.12
N ARG A 247 -9.38 10.10 -0.56
CA ARG A 247 -9.92 10.66 -1.81
C ARG A 247 -10.60 12.01 -1.61
N LEU A 248 -11.39 12.17 -0.55
CA LEU A 248 -12.11 13.42 -0.29
C LEU A 248 -11.16 14.56 0.06
N THR A 249 -10.09 14.24 0.78
CA THR A 249 -9.11 15.24 1.24
C THR A 249 -7.96 15.43 0.25
N ALA A 250 -7.84 14.60 -0.80
CA ALA A 250 -6.64 14.53 -1.65
C ALA A 250 -5.36 14.52 -0.79
N GLY A 251 -5.39 13.75 0.30
CA GLY A 251 -4.43 13.83 1.40
C GLY A 251 -3.77 12.49 1.73
N LEU A 252 -3.01 12.47 2.81
CA LEU A 252 -2.37 11.26 3.34
C LEU A 252 -3.07 10.84 4.63
N ILE A 253 -3.52 9.58 4.71
CA ILE A 253 -4.10 9.01 5.93
C ILE A 253 -3.08 8.06 6.56
N VAL A 254 -2.72 8.29 7.81
CA VAL A 254 -1.74 7.50 8.56
C VAL A 254 -2.42 6.87 9.78
N LEU A 255 -2.61 5.55 9.76
CA LEU A 255 -3.13 4.83 10.91
C LEU A 255 -2.02 4.38 11.84
N VAL A 256 -2.22 4.52 13.15
CA VAL A 256 -1.33 3.94 14.17
C VAL A 256 -1.91 2.62 14.65
N ALA A 257 -1.19 1.53 14.44
CA ALA A 257 -1.69 0.19 14.73
C ALA A 257 -0.74 -0.58 15.66
N HIS A 258 -1.28 -1.55 16.40
CA HIS A 258 -0.45 -2.55 17.06
C HIS A 258 -0.01 -3.61 16.06
N SER A 259 1.18 -4.18 16.24
CA SER A 259 1.53 -5.41 15.54
C SER A 259 0.67 -6.55 16.10
N GLY A 260 0.13 -7.41 15.23
CA GLY A 260 -0.66 -8.58 15.63
C GLY A 260 0.12 -9.56 16.53
N LYS A 261 -0.56 -10.63 16.98
CA LYS A 261 -0.03 -11.59 17.98
C LYS A 261 1.33 -12.21 17.63
N ASP A 262 1.66 -12.29 16.35
CA ASP A 262 2.96 -12.75 15.87
C ASP A 262 3.77 -11.55 15.37
N ALA A 263 4.59 -10.98 16.25
CA ALA A 263 5.43 -9.82 15.95
C ALA A 263 6.35 -10.06 14.72
N ALA A 264 6.73 -11.32 14.46
CA ALA A 264 7.55 -11.69 13.30
C ALA A 264 6.76 -11.60 11.97
N LYS A 265 5.43 -11.76 12.00
CA LYS A 265 4.57 -11.55 10.83
C LYS A 265 4.22 -10.08 10.63
N GLY A 266 4.29 -9.25 11.67
CA GLY A 266 3.98 -7.81 11.59
C GLY A 266 2.60 -7.55 10.97
N LEU A 267 2.48 -6.49 10.15
CA LEU A 267 1.26 -6.22 9.37
C LEU A 267 1.00 -7.26 8.27
N ARG A 268 1.98 -8.09 7.89
CA ARG A 268 1.79 -9.13 6.85
C ARG A 268 0.83 -10.23 7.31
N GLY A 269 0.57 -10.35 8.61
CA GLY A 269 -0.52 -11.17 9.16
C GLY A 269 -1.92 -10.68 8.74
N HIS A 270 -2.07 -9.40 8.40
CA HIS A 270 -3.28 -8.78 7.86
C HIS A 270 -3.04 -8.45 6.37
N SER A 271 -2.98 -9.50 5.55
CA SER A 271 -2.62 -9.43 4.13
C SER A 271 -3.44 -8.40 3.33
N SER A 272 -4.74 -8.25 3.63
CA SER A 272 -5.63 -7.26 3.00
C SER A 272 -5.24 -5.82 3.32
N LEU A 273 -4.94 -5.52 4.60
CA LEU A 273 -4.48 -4.20 5.01
C LEU A 273 -3.13 -3.89 4.39
N PHE A 274 -2.14 -4.78 4.56
CA PHE A 274 -0.79 -4.57 4.04
C PHE A 274 -0.79 -4.38 2.51
N ALA A 275 -1.61 -5.13 1.76
CA ALA A 275 -1.74 -4.97 0.31
C ALA A 275 -2.29 -3.59 -0.07
N ALA A 276 -3.21 -3.03 0.73
CA ALA A 276 -3.86 -1.76 0.44
C ALA A 276 -3.02 -0.51 0.73
N LEU A 277 -1.92 -0.64 1.48
CA LEU A 277 -1.06 0.49 1.89
C LEU A 277 -0.15 0.96 0.76
N ASP A 278 0.04 2.27 0.67
CA ASP A 278 1.09 2.92 -0.10
C ASP A 278 2.41 3.01 0.70
N ALA A 279 2.33 3.06 2.04
CA ALA A 279 3.49 2.98 2.94
C ALA A 279 3.19 2.23 4.26
N ALA A 280 4.17 1.50 4.79
CA ALA A 280 4.11 0.85 6.09
C ALA A 280 5.41 1.09 6.87
N ILE A 281 5.30 1.66 8.06
CA ILE A 281 6.42 1.99 8.94
C ILE A 281 6.33 1.10 10.16
N TYR A 282 7.34 0.26 10.36
CA TYR A 282 7.46 -0.59 11.55
C TYR A 282 8.26 0.14 12.63
N VAL A 283 7.78 0.11 13.87
CA VAL A 283 8.44 0.70 15.04
C VAL A 283 8.66 -0.37 16.11
N GLU A 284 9.91 -0.56 16.48
CA GLU A 284 10.36 -1.57 17.43
C GLU A 284 11.04 -0.93 18.63
N ARG A 285 10.98 -1.62 19.77
CA ARG A 285 11.69 -1.26 21.00
C ARG A 285 12.58 -2.42 21.42
N ASN A 286 13.83 -2.10 21.73
CA ASN A 286 14.79 -3.03 22.33
C ASN A 286 15.42 -2.38 23.57
N GLY A 287 14.97 -2.75 24.76
CA GLY A 287 15.34 -2.04 25.99
C GLY A 287 14.88 -0.58 25.96
N ASP A 288 15.81 0.36 26.09
CA ASP A 288 15.53 1.80 25.98
C ASP A 288 15.70 2.36 24.57
N ALA A 289 16.41 1.62 23.71
CA ALA A 289 16.56 1.93 22.31
C ALA A 289 15.27 1.65 21.53
N ARG A 290 14.99 2.51 20.56
CA ARG A 290 13.87 2.34 19.64
C ARG A 290 14.37 2.53 18.22
N MET A 291 13.67 1.90 17.30
CA MET A 291 13.98 2.02 15.89
C MET A 291 12.71 2.03 15.07
N TRP A 292 12.78 2.67 13.91
CA TRP A 292 11.75 2.54 12.90
C TRP A 292 12.37 2.15 11.56
N ARG A 293 11.60 1.44 10.74
CA ARG A 293 12.00 1.09 9.38
C ARG A 293 10.81 1.13 8.44
N ILE A 294 11.09 1.39 7.18
CA ILE A 294 10.12 1.25 6.10
C ILE A 294 9.98 -0.25 5.84
N ASP A 295 8.79 -0.80 6.11
CA ASP A 295 8.43 -2.20 5.86
C ASP A 295 7.71 -2.39 4.51
N LYS A 296 7.17 -1.29 3.97
CA LYS A 296 6.61 -1.18 2.62
C LYS A 296 6.67 0.27 2.15
N ALA A 297 7.12 0.49 0.94
CA ALA A 297 6.96 1.72 0.17
C ALA A 297 6.57 1.33 -1.26
N LYS A 298 5.49 1.91 -1.76
CA LYS A 298 5.02 1.65 -3.11
C LYS A 298 6.01 2.09 -4.18
N ASP A 299 6.64 3.25 -3.96
CA ASP A 299 7.49 3.93 -4.94
C ASP A 299 8.87 4.29 -4.35
N GLY A 300 9.44 3.45 -3.46
CA GLY A 300 10.68 3.74 -2.74
C GLY A 300 11.48 2.52 -2.27
N GLU A 301 12.64 2.76 -1.64
CA GLU A 301 13.50 1.72 -1.06
C GLU A 301 13.01 1.27 0.32
N ASP A 302 12.75 -0.04 0.48
CA ASP A 302 12.39 -0.64 1.76
C ASP A 302 13.63 -1.05 2.58
N GLY A 303 13.46 -1.19 3.90
CA GLY A 303 14.40 -1.89 4.78
C GLY A 303 15.47 -1.04 5.46
N LYS A 304 15.62 0.25 5.13
CA LYS A 304 16.46 1.17 5.91
C LYS A 304 15.87 1.36 7.31
N THR A 305 16.73 1.25 8.31
CA THR A 305 16.39 1.35 9.73
C THR A 305 17.01 2.61 10.31
N HIS A 306 16.24 3.32 11.13
CA HIS A 306 16.61 4.56 11.78
C HIS A 306 16.40 4.43 13.29
N GLY A 307 17.45 4.71 14.06
CA GLY A 307 17.43 4.60 15.52
C GLY A 307 16.97 5.89 16.16
N PHE A 308 16.27 5.78 17.29
CA PHE A 308 15.89 6.92 18.10
C PHE A 308 15.77 6.57 19.57
N ARG A 309 15.82 7.61 20.39
CA ARG A 309 15.55 7.53 21.82
C ARG A 309 14.45 8.52 22.22
N LEU A 310 13.84 8.24 23.35
CA LEU A 310 12.93 9.18 24.01
C LEU A 310 13.74 10.00 25.01
N HIS A 311 13.93 11.28 24.71
CA HIS A 311 14.54 12.21 25.65
C HIS A 311 13.45 12.79 26.56
N SER A 312 13.54 12.49 27.86
CA SER A 312 12.58 12.98 28.86
C SER A 312 12.80 14.46 29.14
N ILE A 313 11.71 15.21 29.14
CA ILE A 313 11.63 16.66 29.36
C ILE A 313 10.60 16.90 30.45
N VAL A 314 10.99 17.64 31.49
CA VAL A 314 10.05 18.17 32.47
C VAL A 314 9.16 19.19 31.76
N VAL A 315 7.84 19.05 31.85
CA VAL A 315 6.83 19.91 31.19
C VAL A 315 5.98 20.71 32.18
N GLY A 316 6.19 20.49 33.47
CA GLY A 316 5.52 21.18 34.55
C GLY A 316 5.72 20.44 35.86
N THR A 317 4.96 20.85 36.85
CA THR A 317 4.93 20.25 38.19
C THR A 317 3.45 20.06 38.54
N ASP A 318 3.11 18.93 39.17
CA ASP A 318 1.75 18.65 39.61
C ASP A 318 1.44 19.31 40.96
N GLU A 319 0.25 19.02 41.50
CA GLU A 319 -0.25 19.61 42.75
C GLU A 319 0.59 19.21 43.98
N ASP A 320 1.29 18.09 43.90
CA ASP A 320 2.14 17.55 44.98
C ASP A 320 3.59 18.03 44.88
N GLY A 321 3.91 18.87 43.89
CA GLY A 321 5.27 19.35 43.67
C GLY A 321 6.16 18.37 42.90
N ILE A 322 5.59 17.33 42.28
CA ILE A 322 6.32 16.31 41.52
C ILE A 322 6.44 16.75 40.06
N ASP A 323 7.62 16.58 39.48
CA ASP A 323 7.88 16.90 38.08
C ASP A 323 7.02 16.05 37.15
N VAL A 324 6.16 16.71 36.38
CA VAL A 324 5.43 16.10 35.28
C VAL A 324 6.37 16.08 34.07
N THR A 325 6.68 14.88 33.57
CA THR A 325 7.57 14.70 32.43
C THR A 325 6.82 14.17 31.21
N SER A 326 7.38 14.45 30.03
CA SER A 326 7.01 13.83 28.77
C SER A 326 8.25 13.71 27.90
N CYS A 327 8.15 13.07 26.73
CA CYS A 327 9.31 12.74 25.91
C CYS A 327 9.27 13.40 24.55
N VAL A 328 10.46 13.68 24.00
CA VAL A 328 10.67 14.03 22.59
C VAL A 328 11.48 12.94 21.90
N VAL A 329 11.22 12.73 20.61
CA VAL A 329 11.98 11.81 19.77
C VAL A 329 13.27 12.50 19.34
N VAL A 330 14.40 11.88 19.64
CA VAL A 330 15.72 12.35 19.21
C VAL A 330 16.36 11.24 18.37
N PRO A 331 16.80 11.54 17.13
CA PRO A 331 17.58 10.61 16.33
C PRO A 331 18.80 10.12 17.10
N ASP A 332 19.01 8.81 17.07
CA ASP A 332 20.13 8.16 17.72
C ASP A 332 20.49 6.92 16.91
N ASP A 333 21.32 7.11 15.89
CA ASP A 333 21.77 6.02 15.01
C ASP A 333 22.71 5.05 15.74
N ALA A 334 23.22 5.40 16.93
CA ALA A 334 23.91 4.46 17.81
C ALA A 334 22.93 3.56 18.60
N ALA A 335 21.70 4.04 18.83
CA ALA A 335 20.59 3.26 19.36
C ALA A 335 19.85 2.45 18.29
N ALA A 336 20.07 2.72 16.99
CA ALA A 336 19.74 1.73 15.98
C ALA A 336 20.62 0.51 16.27
N PRO A 337 20.06 -0.69 16.54
CA PRO A 337 20.91 -1.86 16.49
C PRO A 337 21.52 -1.87 15.09
N ARG A 338 22.85 -1.72 15.02
CA ARG A 338 23.59 -2.34 13.91
C ARG A 338 23.01 -3.74 13.87
N ARG A 339 22.41 -4.15 12.75
CA ARG A 339 22.18 -5.57 12.53
C ARG A 339 23.57 -6.19 12.38
N ASP A 340 24.24 -6.36 13.51
CA ASP A 340 24.99 -7.57 13.73
C ASP A 340 23.91 -8.64 13.52
N PHE A 341 23.98 -9.29 12.37
CA PHE A 341 23.34 -10.58 12.20
C PHE A 341 23.58 -11.32 13.51
N LYS A 342 22.51 -11.55 14.27
CA LYS A 342 22.62 -12.30 15.53
C LYS A 342 23.41 -13.55 15.17
N GLU A 343 24.56 -13.78 15.82
CA GLU A 343 25.46 -14.88 15.45
C GLU A 343 24.60 -16.12 15.20
N LEU A 344 24.74 -16.71 14.00
CA LEU A 344 23.86 -17.80 13.60
C LEU A 344 23.94 -18.86 14.71
N THR A 345 22.79 -19.31 15.19
CA THR A 345 22.81 -20.47 16.11
C THR A 345 23.49 -21.65 15.41
N PRO A 346 24.05 -22.64 16.13
CA PRO A 346 24.72 -23.79 15.49
C PRO A 346 23.86 -24.46 14.39
N ASN A 347 22.55 -24.55 14.61
CA ASN A 347 21.61 -25.10 13.62
C ASN A 347 21.40 -24.18 12.40
N GLN A 348 21.40 -22.86 12.59
CA GLN A 348 21.35 -21.90 11.48
C GLN A 348 22.67 -21.82 10.72
N HIS A 349 23.81 -21.96 11.39
CA HIS A 349 25.12 -22.09 10.75
C HIS A 349 25.16 -23.32 9.83
N LEU A 350 24.71 -24.48 10.34
CA LEU A 350 24.58 -25.70 9.56
C LEU A 350 23.59 -25.54 8.38
N GLY A 351 22.46 -24.85 8.62
CA GLY A 351 21.50 -24.49 7.58
C GLY A 351 22.13 -23.66 6.47
N MET A 352 22.85 -22.60 6.83
CA MET A 352 23.47 -21.66 5.90
C MET A 352 24.65 -22.29 5.14
N SER A 353 25.49 -23.10 5.80
CA SER A 353 26.61 -23.77 5.14
C SER A 353 26.14 -24.80 4.13
N SER A 354 25.19 -25.65 4.50
CA SER A 354 24.59 -26.65 3.59
C SER A 354 23.78 -26.01 2.45
N PHE A 355 23.16 -24.85 2.71
CA PHE A 355 22.49 -24.08 1.66
C PHE A 355 23.50 -23.58 0.62
N ARG A 356 24.61 -22.98 1.06
CA ARG A 356 25.65 -22.45 0.15
C ARG A 356 26.28 -23.56 -0.70
N GLU A 357 26.52 -24.73 -0.09
CA GLU A 357 26.99 -25.91 -0.81
C GLU A 357 25.98 -26.33 -1.89
N ALA A 358 24.69 -26.46 -1.54
CA ALA A 358 23.66 -26.83 -2.49
C ALA A 358 23.45 -25.77 -3.59
N ALA A 359 23.58 -24.48 -3.26
CA ALA A 359 23.45 -23.39 -4.21
C ALA A 359 24.60 -23.37 -5.23
N GLY A 360 25.81 -23.76 -4.83
CA GLY A 360 26.95 -23.89 -5.73
C GLY A 360 26.86 -25.07 -6.69
N GLU A 361 26.26 -26.20 -6.28
CA GLU A 361 26.21 -27.41 -7.12
C GLU A 361 24.89 -27.60 -7.90
N HIS A 362 23.78 -27.14 -7.33
CA HIS A 362 22.43 -27.39 -7.82
C HIS A 362 21.61 -26.11 -7.96
N GLY A 363 22.31 -24.98 -8.00
CA GLY A 363 21.72 -23.69 -8.24
C GLY A 363 21.06 -23.58 -9.60
N VAL A 364 19.90 -22.92 -9.64
CA VAL A 364 19.17 -22.63 -10.88
C VAL A 364 19.44 -21.18 -11.28
N VAL A 365 19.83 -20.99 -12.52
CA VAL A 365 20.05 -19.69 -13.16
C VAL A 365 19.06 -19.56 -14.32
N ASP A 366 18.46 -18.39 -14.51
CA ASP A 366 17.57 -18.12 -15.63
C ASP A 366 18.33 -17.78 -16.93
N ASP A 367 17.59 -17.61 -18.03
CA ASP A 367 18.16 -17.27 -19.35
C ASP A 367 18.89 -15.91 -19.36
N GLY A 368 18.59 -15.05 -18.37
CA GLY A 368 19.25 -13.76 -18.16
C GLY A 368 20.53 -13.85 -17.31
N GLY A 369 20.94 -15.04 -16.89
CA GLY A 369 22.11 -15.24 -16.03
C GLY A 369 21.87 -14.87 -14.57
N THR A 370 20.61 -14.73 -14.14
CA THR A 370 20.26 -14.40 -12.76
C THR A 370 20.04 -15.66 -11.94
N PHE A 371 20.65 -15.72 -10.74
CA PHE A 371 20.41 -16.81 -9.81
C PHE A 371 18.97 -16.78 -9.28
N VAL A 372 18.20 -17.80 -9.64
CA VAL A 372 16.80 -17.97 -9.23
C VAL A 372 16.73 -18.58 -7.83
N GLY A 373 17.61 -19.55 -7.53
CA GLY A 373 17.68 -20.19 -6.22
C GLY A 373 18.11 -21.65 -6.30
N VAL A 374 18.11 -22.33 -5.16
CA VAL A 374 18.28 -23.79 -5.06
C VAL A 374 17.02 -24.43 -4.51
N HIS A 375 16.61 -25.53 -5.14
CA HIS A 375 15.38 -26.23 -4.75
C HIS A 375 15.56 -26.94 -3.41
N VAL A 376 14.51 -26.97 -2.57
CA VAL A 376 14.56 -27.59 -1.23
C VAL A 376 15.05 -29.03 -1.24
N GLU A 377 14.66 -29.82 -2.25
CA GLU A 377 15.06 -31.23 -2.36
C GLU A 377 16.54 -31.41 -2.76
N ALA A 378 17.18 -30.39 -3.33
CA ALA A 378 18.63 -30.38 -3.55
C ALA A 378 19.40 -29.94 -2.29
N TRP A 379 18.79 -29.09 -1.45
CA TRP A 379 19.38 -28.61 -0.20
C TRP A 379 19.28 -29.64 0.95
N ARG A 380 18.13 -30.30 1.10
CA ARG A 380 17.85 -31.25 2.19
C ARG A 380 18.93 -32.33 2.36
N PRO A 381 19.44 -33.01 1.30
CA PRO A 381 20.47 -34.02 1.44
C PRO A 381 21.80 -33.48 1.97
N LYS A 382 22.18 -32.24 1.58
CA LYS A 382 23.40 -31.57 2.06
C LYS A 382 23.32 -31.27 3.55
N PHE A 383 22.16 -30.81 4.03
CA PHE A 383 21.93 -30.60 5.46
C PHE A 383 22.01 -31.90 6.25
N TYR A 384 21.40 -32.97 5.74
CA TYR A 384 21.36 -34.27 6.44
C TYR A 384 22.73 -34.92 6.54
N ARG A 385 23.58 -34.74 5.52
CA ARG A 385 24.97 -35.22 5.50
C ARG A 385 25.82 -34.56 6.60
N ASN A 386 25.62 -33.27 6.82
CA ASN A 386 26.42 -32.47 7.75
C ASN A 386 25.81 -32.40 9.17
N SER A 387 24.66 -33.03 9.40
CA SER A 387 24.00 -33.10 10.70
C SER A 387 24.61 -34.19 11.58
N THR A 388 24.88 -33.86 12.84
CA THR A 388 25.44 -34.78 13.86
C THR A 388 24.41 -35.68 14.55
N SER A 389 23.11 -35.51 14.26
CA SER A 389 22.04 -36.36 14.81
C SER A 389 21.96 -37.71 14.10
N ASP A 390 21.85 -38.82 14.84
CA ASP A 390 21.73 -40.17 14.26
C ASP A 390 20.29 -40.56 13.87
N ASN A 391 19.29 -39.77 14.28
CA ASN A 391 17.87 -40.02 14.00
C ASN A 391 17.35 -39.16 12.84
N ASP A 392 16.80 -39.79 11.80
CA ASP A 392 16.23 -39.13 10.62
C ASP A 392 15.05 -38.20 10.93
N ASP A 393 14.20 -38.53 11.92
CA ASP A 393 13.12 -37.64 12.34
C ASP A 393 13.67 -36.35 12.99
N THR A 394 14.78 -36.47 13.70
CA THR A 394 15.46 -35.34 14.33
C THR A 394 16.18 -34.49 13.29
N LYS A 395 16.86 -35.10 12.30
CA LYS A 395 17.42 -34.39 11.14
C LYS A 395 16.35 -33.58 10.40
N ARG A 396 15.18 -34.19 10.16
CA ARG A 396 14.03 -33.56 9.51
C ARG A 396 13.52 -32.35 10.28
N LYS A 397 13.31 -32.50 11.60
CA LYS A 397 12.87 -31.41 12.47
C LYS A 397 13.88 -30.26 12.51
N ASN A 398 15.17 -30.58 12.61
CA ASN A 398 16.26 -29.59 12.65
C ASN A 398 16.40 -28.83 11.33
N PHE A 399 16.29 -29.53 10.19
CA PHE A 399 16.29 -28.91 8.86
C PHE A 399 15.10 -27.97 8.68
N ASN A 400 13.89 -28.44 9.01
CA ASN A 400 12.68 -27.62 8.92
C ASN A 400 12.78 -26.36 9.78
N ARG A 401 13.35 -26.49 10.98
CA ARG A 401 13.61 -25.37 11.89
C ARG A 401 14.66 -24.40 11.31
N ALA A 402 15.82 -24.90 10.89
CA ALA A 402 16.89 -24.09 10.31
C ALA A 402 16.40 -23.28 9.10
N ARG A 403 15.69 -23.95 8.19
CA ARG A 403 15.11 -23.34 6.99
C ARG A 403 14.10 -22.25 7.34
N SER A 404 13.17 -22.55 8.24
CA SER A 404 12.13 -21.59 8.65
C SER A 404 12.73 -20.40 9.37
N ASP A 405 13.71 -20.62 10.23
CA ASP A 405 14.41 -19.58 10.99
C ASP A 405 15.25 -18.68 10.05
N LEU A 406 16.00 -19.26 9.11
CA LEU A 406 16.80 -18.49 8.15
C LEU A 406 15.95 -17.63 7.21
N VAL A 407 14.76 -18.11 6.82
CA VAL A 407 13.81 -17.32 6.03
C VAL A 407 13.16 -16.23 6.89
N ARG A 408 12.70 -16.59 8.10
CA ARG A 408 12.08 -15.64 9.06
C ARG A 408 13.03 -14.49 9.39
N ASP A 409 14.30 -14.81 9.63
CA ASP A 409 15.31 -13.85 10.06
C ASP A 409 15.91 -13.07 8.85
N GLY A 410 15.43 -13.34 7.63
CA GLY A 410 15.76 -12.60 6.42
C GLY A 410 17.11 -12.95 5.78
N TYR A 411 17.76 -14.01 6.24
CA TYR A 411 19.00 -14.52 5.62
C TYR A 411 18.72 -15.20 4.27
N LEU A 412 17.55 -15.84 4.13
CA LEU A 412 17.10 -16.48 2.90
C LEU A 412 15.71 -15.96 2.50
N THR A 413 15.42 -16.01 1.21
CA THR A 413 14.06 -15.84 0.66
C THR A 413 13.67 -17.10 -0.08
N VAL A 414 12.38 -17.43 -0.10
CA VAL A 414 11.84 -18.60 -0.82
C VAL A 414 10.72 -18.19 -1.77
N GLU A 415 10.76 -18.74 -2.97
CA GLU A 415 9.71 -18.63 -3.98
C GLU A 415 9.61 -19.96 -4.74
N ASN A 416 8.43 -20.57 -4.83
CA ASN A 416 8.21 -21.86 -5.50
C ASN A 416 9.24 -22.95 -5.10
N ASP A 417 9.47 -23.10 -3.79
CA ASP A 417 10.47 -24.03 -3.21
C ASP A 417 11.94 -23.80 -3.61
N LEU A 418 12.23 -22.69 -4.29
CA LEU A 418 13.59 -22.21 -4.57
C LEU A 418 14.02 -21.20 -3.52
N TYR A 419 15.18 -21.45 -2.91
CA TYR A 419 15.75 -20.63 -1.85
C TYR A 419 16.95 -19.85 -2.39
N ARG A 420 17.05 -18.56 -2.04
CA ARG A 420 18.18 -17.68 -2.39
C ARG A 420 18.55 -16.76 -1.24
N MET A 421 19.74 -16.14 -1.29
CA MET A 421 20.18 -15.21 -0.24
C MET A 421 19.28 -13.96 -0.21
N GLY A 422 18.86 -13.57 0.99
CA GLY A 422 18.01 -12.39 1.23
C GLY A 422 18.80 -11.10 1.48
N GLY A 423 18.16 -9.95 1.24
CA GLY A 423 18.70 -8.61 1.53
C GLY A 423 19.76 -8.11 0.54
N ALA A 424 20.23 -6.86 0.75
CA ALA A 424 21.16 -6.17 -0.15
C ALA A 424 22.52 -6.87 -0.30
N GLN A 425 23.04 -7.49 0.78
CA GLN A 425 24.26 -8.32 0.71
C GLN A 425 24.00 -9.68 0.01
N GLY A 426 22.77 -10.19 0.07
CA GLY A 426 22.36 -11.41 -0.62
C GLY A 426 22.40 -11.28 -2.14
N ALA A 427 22.09 -10.10 -2.69
CA ALA A 427 22.16 -9.85 -4.13
C ALA A 427 23.57 -10.07 -4.71
N VAL A 428 24.60 -9.60 -4.01
CA VAL A 428 26.00 -9.79 -4.44
C VAL A 428 26.39 -11.27 -4.39
N GLN A 429 26.01 -12.00 -3.34
CA GLN A 429 26.30 -13.43 -3.22
C GLN A 429 25.56 -14.25 -4.28
N ASN A 430 24.30 -13.93 -4.55
CA ASN A 430 23.53 -14.58 -5.62
C ASN A 430 24.18 -14.34 -7.00
N ALA A 431 24.69 -13.14 -7.27
CA ALA A 431 25.41 -12.83 -8.51
C ALA A 431 26.73 -13.61 -8.65
N VAL A 432 27.49 -13.77 -7.55
CA VAL A 432 28.71 -14.59 -7.53
C VAL A 432 28.40 -16.06 -7.79
N ILE A 433 27.34 -16.60 -7.16
CA ILE A 433 26.90 -17.99 -7.38
C ILE A 433 26.48 -18.18 -8.85
N ALA A 434 25.70 -17.26 -9.43
CA ALA A 434 25.34 -17.32 -10.85
C ALA A 434 26.57 -17.34 -11.75
N ALA A 435 27.55 -16.44 -11.52
CA ALA A 435 28.76 -16.36 -12.33
C ALA A 435 29.58 -17.66 -12.29
N LEU A 436 29.68 -18.30 -11.12
CA LEU A 436 30.36 -19.58 -10.95
C LEU A 436 29.63 -20.71 -11.70
N LEU A 437 28.31 -20.81 -11.56
CA LEU A 437 27.49 -21.82 -12.26
C LEU A 437 27.55 -21.67 -13.78
N ILE A 438 27.54 -20.43 -14.29
CA ILE A 438 27.66 -20.13 -15.72
C ILE A 438 29.07 -20.51 -16.20
N ALA A 439 30.12 -20.14 -15.46
CA ALA A 439 31.49 -20.49 -15.81
C ALA A 439 31.74 -22.01 -15.82
N GLU A 440 31.16 -22.76 -14.87
CA GLU A 440 31.22 -24.23 -14.86
C GLU A 440 30.48 -24.85 -16.06
N ARG A 441 29.32 -24.28 -16.44
CA ARG A 441 28.60 -24.71 -17.65
C ARG A 441 29.38 -24.43 -18.94
N ASP A 442 30.03 -23.28 -19.02
CA ASP A 442 30.81 -22.86 -20.20
C ASP A 442 32.13 -23.62 -20.33
N THR A 443 32.79 -23.93 -19.20
CA THR A 443 34.00 -24.78 -19.16
C THR A 443 33.69 -26.25 -19.46
N GLY A 444 32.53 -26.75 -19.02
CA GLY A 444 32.02 -28.07 -19.42
C GLY A 444 31.70 -28.17 -20.92
N THR A 445 31.31 -27.05 -21.55
CA THR A 445 30.99 -26.99 -22.99
C THR A 445 32.25 -26.83 -23.86
N THR A 446 33.29 -26.15 -23.37
CA THR A 446 34.57 -25.98 -24.10
C THR A 446 35.48 -27.20 -24.05
N ALA A 447 35.29 -28.14 -23.12
CA ALA A 447 35.98 -29.43 -23.12
C ALA A 447 35.50 -30.39 -24.24
N GLY A 448 34.40 -30.08 -24.93
CA GLY A 448 33.77 -30.95 -25.93
C GLY A 448 34.06 -30.62 -27.40
N HIS A 449 34.75 -29.52 -27.73
CA HIS A 449 34.93 -29.09 -29.13
C HIS A 449 36.37 -28.65 -29.41
N SER A 450 37.26 -29.62 -29.57
CA SER A 450 38.56 -29.44 -30.23
C SER A 450 39.08 -30.78 -30.76
N ARG A 451 38.60 -31.18 -31.94
CA ARG A 451 39.40 -31.59 -33.12
C ARG A 451 38.48 -32.20 -34.16
N ASP A 452 38.04 -31.34 -35.07
CA ASP A 452 37.63 -31.67 -36.43
C ASP A 452 38.68 -31.00 -37.32
N SER A 453 39.25 -31.54 -38.40
CA SER A 453 38.93 -32.66 -39.30
C SER A 453 40.20 -32.90 -40.17
N PRO A 454 40.16 -33.31 -41.46
CA PRO A 454 39.40 -34.36 -42.16
C PRO A 454 40.36 -35.33 -42.91
N GLY A 455 39.93 -36.57 -43.16
CA GLY A 455 40.70 -37.51 -44.00
C GLY A 455 39.83 -38.58 -44.60
N ALA A 456 39.53 -38.44 -45.89
CA ALA A 456 38.81 -39.41 -46.71
C ALA A 456 39.49 -40.78 -46.73
N LEU A 457 38.68 -41.86 -46.77
CA LEU A 457 38.72 -42.96 -47.76
C LEU A 457 38.13 -44.27 -47.19
N SER A 458 37.13 -44.79 -47.90
CA SER A 458 36.84 -46.20 -48.23
C SER A 458 37.03 -47.32 -47.20
N GLY A 459 36.00 -48.17 -47.03
CA GLY A 459 36.22 -49.57 -46.66
C GLY A 459 35.07 -50.28 -45.95
N THR A 460 34.19 -50.91 -46.74
CA THR A 460 33.59 -52.25 -46.54
C THR A 460 33.62 -52.92 -45.16
N GLY A 461 32.48 -53.47 -44.71
CA GLY A 461 32.52 -54.67 -43.86
C GLY A 461 31.32 -54.93 -42.94
N ARG A 462 30.42 -55.78 -43.44
CA ARG A 462 29.45 -56.67 -42.78
C ARG A 462 29.58 -56.96 -41.26
N ASP A 463 28.38 -57.10 -40.69
CA ASP A 463 27.83 -58.26 -39.93
C ASP A 463 27.81 -58.34 -38.39
N THR A 464 26.61 -58.78 -37.98
CA THR A 464 26.23 -59.69 -36.89
C THR A 464 26.16 -59.21 -35.43
N THR A 465 24.90 -59.07 -34.99
CA THR A 465 24.31 -59.74 -33.81
C THR A 465 25.25 -60.53 -32.88
N LEU A 466 25.24 -60.15 -31.60
CA LEU A 466 24.78 -60.98 -30.49
C LEU A 466 24.36 -60.09 -29.30
#